data_AF-A0AA88U8A8-F1
#
_entry.id   AF-A0AA88U8A8-F1
#
_cell.length_a   1.000
_cell.length_b   1.000
_cell.length_c   1.000
_cell.angle_alpha   90.00
_cell.angle_beta   90.00
_cell.angle_gamma   90.00
#
_symmetry.space_group_name_H-M   'P 1'
#
loop_
_entity.id
_entity.type
_entity.pdbx_description
1 polymer ?
#
loop_
_entity_poly.entity_id
_entity_poly.type
_entity_poly.pdbx_seq_one_letter_code
_entity_poly.pdbx_strand_id
1 'polypeptide(L)'
;MKDNMDNPLHLTSLNHISLVCKSVEESIDFYVNVLGFVPVRRPGSFDFNGAWLFSYGIGIHLLQSEDPEHMDKKDEINPKDNHISFQCESMGAVEKKLKDMGIHYVRQRVEEGGVYVDQLFFHDPDGFMIEICNCDNLPVIPLAGEMVRSCSRVNLRMIQQQKIPKHIQCCSSDL
;
A
#
# COMPACT_ATOMS: atom_id res chain seq x y z
N MET A 1 28.46 20.94 5.86
CA MET A 1 28.24 19.69 5.13
C MET A 1 26.74 19.56 4.93
N LYS A 2 26.27 19.46 3.69
CA LYS A 2 24.85 19.18 3.42
C LYS A 2 24.69 17.69 3.64
N ASP A 3 24.08 17.30 4.75
CA ASP A 3 23.68 15.91 4.94
C ASP A 3 22.69 15.59 3.83
N ASN A 4 23.08 14.67 2.94
CA ASN A 4 22.18 14.12 1.96
C ASN A 4 21.07 13.44 2.77
N MET A 5 19.86 14.01 2.72
CA MET A 5 18.59 13.41 3.11
C MET A 5 18.23 12.21 2.21
N ASP A 6 19.23 11.54 1.67
CA ASP A 6 19.06 10.39 0.80
C ASP A 6 18.54 9.24 1.63
N ASN A 7 17.55 8.55 1.05
CA ASN A 7 17.06 7.25 1.46
C ASN A 7 18.20 6.34 1.98
N PRO A 8 18.42 6.28 3.31
CA PRO A 8 19.67 5.76 3.87
C PRO A 8 19.78 4.24 3.74
N LEU A 9 18.64 3.59 3.53
CA LEU A 9 18.51 2.16 3.36
C LEU A 9 18.26 1.76 1.90
N HIS A 10 18.26 2.73 0.97
CA HIS A 10 17.98 2.51 -0.45
C HIS A 10 16.67 1.75 -0.72
N LEU A 11 15.65 1.94 0.13
CA LEU A 11 14.34 1.29 0.00
C LEU A 11 13.60 1.80 -1.24
N THR A 12 13.01 0.91 -2.02
CA THR A 12 12.34 1.29 -3.28
C THR A 12 10.83 1.39 -3.15
N SER A 13 10.22 0.54 -2.34
CA SER A 13 8.77 0.48 -2.15
C SER A 13 8.42 -0.32 -0.88
N LEU A 14 7.16 -0.24 -0.47
CA LEU A 14 6.58 -1.27 0.39
C LEU A 14 6.54 -2.58 -0.40
N ASN A 15 7.02 -3.68 0.20
CA ASN A 15 7.08 -4.97 -0.48
C ASN A 15 5.84 -5.83 -0.18
N HIS A 16 5.56 -6.01 1.11
CA HIS A 16 4.38 -6.74 1.58
C HIS A 16 3.98 -6.28 2.98
N ILE A 17 2.76 -6.66 3.37
CA ILE A 17 2.32 -6.71 4.76
C ILE A 17 2.13 -8.17 5.16
N SER A 18 2.23 -8.45 6.46
CA SER A 18 1.95 -9.76 7.03
C SER A 18 0.76 -9.65 7.96
N LEU A 19 -0.21 -10.53 7.80
CA LEU A 19 -1.43 -10.58 8.60
C LEU A 19 -1.58 -11.97 9.19
N VAL A 20 -1.77 -12.03 10.51
CA VAL A 20 -2.16 -13.25 11.20
C VAL A 20 -3.67 -13.37 11.10
N CYS A 21 -4.16 -14.54 10.71
CA CYS A 21 -5.57 -14.80 10.47
C CYS A 21 -6.03 -16.07 11.19
N LYS A 22 -7.33 -16.14 11.48
CA LYS A 22 -7.93 -17.37 12.05
C LYS A 22 -8.01 -18.48 11.02
N SER A 23 -8.43 -18.12 9.80
CA SER A 23 -8.57 -19.03 8.67
C SER A 23 -7.92 -18.44 7.42
N VAL A 24 -6.94 -19.15 6.88
CA VAL A 24 -6.29 -18.79 5.61
C VAL A 24 -7.29 -18.83 4.47
N GLU A 25 -8.24 -19.77 4.48
CA GLU A 25 -9.23 -19.92 3.42
C GLU A 25 -10.21 -18.75 3.40
N GLU A 26 -10.76 -18.35 4.55
CA GLU A 26 -11.66 -17.20 4.66
C GLU A 26 -10.95 -15.89 4.31
N SER A 27 -9.70 -15.75 4.75
CA SER A 27 -8.87 -14.60 4.39
C SER A 27 -8.61 -14.54 2.89
N ILE A 28 -8.22 -15.65 2.25
CA ILE A 28 -8.05 -15.69 0.79
C ILE A 28 -9.35 -15.27 0.10
N ASP A 29 -10.49 -15.82 0.50
CA ASP A 29 -11.79 -15.49 -0.10
C ASP A 29 -12.06 -13.99 -0.03
N PHE A 30 -11.89 -13.39 1.14
CA PHE A 30 -12.05 -11.94 1.33
C PHE A 30 -11.08 -11.14 0.45
N TYR A 31 -9.78 -11.38 0.56
CA TYR A 31 -8.77 -10.57 -0.13
C TYR A 31 -8.87 -10.72 -1.66
N VAL A 32 -9.28 -11.87 -2.16
CA VAL A 32 -9.50 -12.11 -3.59
C VAL A 32 -10.82 -11.49 -4.06
N ASN A 33 -11.94 -11.77 -3.39
CA ASN A 33 -13.27 -11.41 -3.90
C ASN A 33 -13.71 -9.98 -3.53
N VAL A 34 -13.21 -9.43 -2.42
CA VAL A 34 -13.51 -8.06 -1.98
C VAL A 34 -12.46 -7.09 -2.48
N LEU A 35 -11.18 -7.41 -2.28
CA LEU A 35 -10.06 -6.51 -2.58
C LEU A 35 -9.32 -6.83 -3.88
N GLY A 36 -9.70 -7.88 -4.63
CA GLY A 36 -9.14 -8.15 -5.95
C GLY A 36 -7.67 -8.61 -5.95
N PHE A 37 -7.17 -9.17 -4.85
CA PHE A 37 -5.84 -9.78 -4.82
C PHE A 37 -5.80 -11.09 -5.61
N VAL A 38 -4.61 -11.48 -6.08
CA VAL A 38 -4.40 -12.79 -6.70
C VAL A 38 -3.49 -13.68 -5.85
N PRO A 39 -3.82 -14.97 -5.64
CA PRO A 39 -2.90 -15.90 -5.00
C PRO A 39 -1.64 -16.11 -5.83
N VAL A 40 -0.48 -16.16 -5.17
CA VAL A 40 0.82 -16.41 -5.81
C VAL A 40 1.54 -17.59 -5.16
N ARG A 41 2.51 -18.15 -5.89
CA ARG A 41 3.25 -19.33 -5.44
C ARG A 41 4.06 -19.01 -4.18
N ARG A 42 3.83 -19.80 -3.12
CA ARG A 42 4.61 -19.79 -1.89
C ARG A 42 5.86 -20.69 -2.02
N PRO A 43 7.01 -20.30 -1.47
CA PRO A 43 8.16 -21.20 -1.30
C PRO A 43 7.79 -22.45 -0.48
N GLY A 44 8.25 -23.62 -0.93
CA GLY A 44 7.92 -24.90 -0.29
C GLY A 44 8.66 -25.17 1.03
N SER A 45 9.59 -24.30 1.42
CA SER A 45 10.37 -24.44 2.66
C SER A 45 9.63 -24.01 3.92
N PHE A 46 8.45 -23.39 3.78
CA PHE A 46 7.63 -22.98 4.91
C PHE A 46 6.76 -24.13 5.38
N ASP A 47 6.73 -24.38 6.69
CA ASP A 47 6.04 -25.49 7.35
C ASP A 47 4.75 -25.09 8.09
N PHE A 48 4.37 -23.82 8.06
CA PHE A 48 3.13 -23.31 8.63
C PHE A 48 1.99 -23.20 7.59
N ASN A 49 0.75 -23.11 8.06
CA ASN A 49 -0.39 -22.86 7.18
C ASN A 49 -0.48 -21.36 6.82
N GLY A 50 -0.50 -21.03 5.54
CA GLY A 50 -0.41 -19.66 5.09
C GLY A 50 -0.43 -19.51 3.58
N ALA A 51 -0.74 -18.30 3.10
CA ALA A 51 -0.88 -17.99 1.69
C ALA A 51 -0.22 -16.65 1.35
N TRP A 52 0.26 -16.53 0.12
CA TRP A 52 0.81 -15.29 -0.41
C TRP A 52 -0.13 -14.77 -1.49
N LEU A 53 -0.52 -13.52 -1.37
CA LEU A 53 -1.36 -12.81 -2.32
C LEU A 53 -0.60 -11.59 -2.87
N PHE A 54 -0.92 -11.16 -4.09
CA PHE A 54 -0.29 -10.00 -4.69
C PHE A 54 -1.29 -9.20 -5.53
N SER A 55 -1.28 -7.88 -5.40
CA SER A 55 -1.95 -6.94 -6.31
C SER A 55 -1.44 -5.52 -6.03
N TYR A 56 -1.75 -4.56 -6.90
CA TYR A 56 -1.43 -3.14 -6.69
C TYR A 56 0.05 -2.82 -6.39
N GLY A 57 0.97 -3.73 -6.72
CA GLY A 57 2.39 -3.60 -6.41
C GLY A 57 2.80 -4.00 -4.99
N ILE A 58 1.90 -4.57 -4.19
CA ILE A 58 2.13 -5.00 -2.80
C ILE A 58 1.74 -6.48 -2.60
N GLY A 59 2.50 -7.20 -1.78
CA GLY A 59 2.15 -8.53 -1.29
C GLY A 59 1.33 -8.51 0.01
N ILE A 60 0.48 -9.51 0.20
CA ILE A 60 -0.10 -9.86 1.50
C ILE A 60 0.35 -11.28 1.84
N HIS A 61 1.03 -11.42 2.97
CA HIS A 61 1.36 -12.73 3.54
C HIS A 61 0.34 -13.04 4.63
N LEU A 62 -0.52 -14.03 4.38
CA LEU A 62 -1.45 -14.58 5.36
C LEU A 62 -0.76 -15.69 6.14
N LEU A 63 -0.78 -15.60 7.46
CA LEU A 63 -0.26 -16.61 8.37
C LEU A 63 -1.40 -17.09 9.26
N GLN A 64 -1.72 -18.38 9.25
CA GLN A 64 -2.73 -18.90 10.17
C GLN A 64 -2.18 -18.89 11.59
N SER A 65 -2.97 -18.40 12.54
CA SER A 65 -2.64 -18.53 13.97
C SER A 65 -2.59 -19.99 14.39
N GLU A 66 -1.67 -20.32 15.29
CA GLU A 66 -1.63 -21.61 15.99
C GLU A 66 -2.74 -21.74 17.03
N ASP A 67 -3.33 -20.61 17.44
CA ASP A 67 -4.46 -20.53 18.38
C ASP A 67 -5.55 -19.58 17.86
N PRO A 68 -6.34 -19.98 16.84
CA PRO A 68 -7.35 -19.12 16.21
C PRO A 68 -8.48 -18.69 17.16
N GLU A 69 -8.86 -19.55 18.11
CA GLU A 69 -9.99 -19.32 19.01
C GLU A 69 -9.74 -18.18 20.00
N HIS A 70 -8.48 -17.90 20.32
CA HIS A 70 -8.06 -16.85 21.24
C HIS A 70 -7.56 -15.59 20.55
N MET A 71 -7.67 -15.49 19.22
CA MET A 71 -7.37 -14.25 18.52
C MET A 71 -8.45 -13.20 18.81
N ASP A 72 -7.99 -12.03 19.24
CA ASP A 72 -8.81 -10.83 19.40
C ASP A 72 -9.58 -10.53 18.12
N LYS A 73 -10.86 -10.22 18.25
CA LYS A 73 -11.68 -9.72 17.15
C LYS A 73 -12.05 -8.28 17.45
N LYS A 74 -11.83 -7.40 16.47
CA LYS A 74 -12.30 -6.02 16.51
C LYS A 74 -13.63 -5.92 15.78
N ASP A 75 -14.68 -5.64 16.53
CA ASP A 75 -16.03 -5.48 15.96
C ASP A 75 -16.37 -4.01 15.66
N GLU A 76 -15.79 -3.06 16.41
CA GLU A 76 -16.02 -1.63 16.20
C GLU A 76 -15.05 -1.04 15.19
N ILE A 77 -15.59 -0.39 14.16
CA ILE A 77 -14.79 0.35 13.18
C ILE A 77 -14.40 1.69 13.78
N ASN A 78 -13.13 1.84 14.16
CA ASN A 78 -12.57 3.11 14.62
C ASN A 78 -11.58 3.66 13.58
N PRO A 79 -11.93 4.67 12.77
CA PRO A 79 -11.04 5.24 11.74
C PRO A 79 -9.63 5.68 12.19
N LYS A 80 -9.38 5.74 13.49
CA LYS A 80 -8.08 6.06 14.09
C LYS A 80 -7.16 4.86 14.36
N ASP A 81 -7.62 3.61 14.24
CA ASP A 81 -6.73 2.47 14.42
C ASP A 81 -5.80 2.28 13.21
N ASN A 82 -4.76 1.47 13.40
CA ASN A 82 -3.85 1.06 12.33
C ASN A 82 -4.62 0.38 11.19
N HIS A 83 -4.30 0.76 9.96
CA HIS A 83 -4.93 0.24 8.76
C HIS A 83 -3.95 0.23 7.58
N ILE A 84 -4.31 -0.52 6.53
CA ILE A 84 -3.78 -0.30 5.19
C ILE A 84 -4.80 0.46 4.36
N SER A 85 -4.30 1.38 3.52
CA SER A 85 -5.13 2.22 2.68
C SER A 85 -4.92 1.91 1.21
N PHE A 86 -6.01 1.81 0.46
CA PHE A 86 -5.99 1.65 -0.99
C PHE A 86 -6.65 2.85 -1.68
N GLN A 87 -6.01 3.29 -2.75
CA GLN A 87 -6.61 4.23 -3.69
C GLN A 87 -7.68 3.54 -4.52
N CYS A 88 -8.78 4.24 -4.81
CA CYS A 88 -9.78 3.77 -5.77
C CYS A 88 -10.05 4.78 -6.89
N GLU A 89 -10.63 4.28 -7.98
CA GLU A 89 -11.07 5.12 -9.10
C GLU A 89 -12.42 5.81 -8.82
N SER A 90 -13.27 5.19 -7.98
CA SER A 90 -14.61 5.70 -7.68
C SER A 90 -15.10 5.27 -6.31
N MET A 91 -15.15 6.22 -5.37
CA MET A 91 -15.69 5.99 -4.03
C MET A 91 -17.14 5.52 -4.06
N GLY A 92 -17.96 6.04 -4.98
CA GLY A 92 -19.36 5.64 -5.12
C GLY A 92 -19.51 4.18 -5.57
N ALA A 93 -18.65 3.71 -6.47
CA ALA A 93 -18.67 2.31 -6.92
C ALA A 93 -18.25 1.35 -5.80
N VAL A 94 -17.20 1.72 -5.04
CA VAL A 94 -16.75 0.95 -3.87
C VAL A 94 -17.84 0.89 -2.82
N GLU A 95 -18.42 2.03 -2.45
CA GLU A 95 -19.49 2.08 -1.44
C GLU A 95 -20.70 1.23 -1.84
N LYS A 96 -21.09 1.26 -3.12
CA LYS A 96 -22.15 0.40 -3.63
C LYS A 96 -21.81 -1.08 -3.48
N LYS A 97 -20.58 -1.48 -3.82
CA LYS A 97 -20.15 -2.88 -3.71
C LYS A 97 -20.11 -3.37 -2.26
N LEU A 98 -19.60 -2.57 -1.33
CA LEU A 98 -19.62 -2.91 0.10
C LEU A 98 -21.06 -3.14 0.59
N LYS A 99 -22.01 -2.27 0.20
CA LYS A 99 -23.45 -2.46 0.50
C LYS A 99 -24.01 -3.74 -0.11
N ASP A 100 -23.74 -3.99 -1.39
CA ASP A 100 -24.23 -5.19 -2.09
C ASP A 100 -23.70 -6.48 -1.43
N MET A 101 -22.49 -6.45 -0.87
CA MET A 101 -21.85 -7.57 -0.17
C MET A 101 -22.24 -7.67 1.32
N GLY A 102 -23.01 -6.71 1.85
CA GLY A 102 -23.39 -6.68 3.26
C GLY A 102 -22.23 -6.36 4.22
N ILE A 103 -21.14 -5.75 3.71
CA ILE A 103 -19.98 -5.36 4.52
C ILE A 103 -20.30 -4.04 5.22
N HIS A 104 -20.23 -4.03 6.55
CA HIS A 104 -20.37 -2.81 7.34
C HIS A 104 -19.15 -1.92 7.17
N TYR A 105 -19.36 -0.61 7.02
CA TYR A 105 -18.29 0.37 6.86
C TYR A 105 -18.66 1.71 7.50
N VAL A 106 -17.65 2.51 7.83
CA VAL A 106 -17.76 3.90 8.26
C VAL A 106 -17.24 4.81 7.16
N ARG A 107 -17.98 5.88 6.84
CA ARG A 107 -17.55 6.91 5.90
C ARG A 107 -17.07 8.15 6.65
N GLN A 108 -15.95 8.72 6.22
CA GLN A 108 -15.49 10.04 6.64
C GLN A 108 -15.16 10.92 5.45
N ARG A 109 -15.15 12.23 5.70
CA ARG A 109 -14.73 13.24 4.73
C ARG A 109 -13.80 14.23 5.41
N VAL A 110 -12.67 14.48 4.77
CA VAL A 110 -11.71 15.52 5.13
C VAL A 110 -11.79 16.65 4.10
N GLU A 111 -11.70 17.88 4.56
CA GLU A 111 -11.65 19.08 3.73
C GLU A 111 -10.37 19.86 4.04
N GLU A 112 -9.60 20.17 3.00
CA GLU A 112 -8.43 21.04 3.10
C GLU A 112 -8.39 21.98 1.90
N GLY A 113 -8.45 23.29 2.14
CA GLY A 113 -8.36 24.30 1.08
C GLY A 113 -9.41 24.17 -0.03
N GLY A 114 -10.60 23.65 0.28
CA GLY A 114 -11.68 23.38 -0.69
C GLY A 114 -11.51 22.09 -1.50
N VAL A 115 -10.49 21.28 -1.22
CA VAL A 115 -10.34 19.91 -1.72
C VAL A 115 -10.98 18.95 -0.73
N TYR A 116 -11.73 17.98 -1.24
CA TYR A 116 -12.39 16.96 -0.45
C TYR A 116 -11.72 15.60 -0.66
N VAL A 117 -11.45 14.93 0.47
CA VAL A 117 -11.04 13.53 0.52
C VAL A 117 -12.12 12.74 1.22
N ASP A 118 -12.56 11.67 0.59
CA ASP A 118 -13.51 10.71 1.12
C ASP A 118 -12.77 9.43 1.51
N GLN A 119 -13.16 8.87 2.64
CA GLN A 119 -12.57 7.67 3.21
C GLN A 119 -13.70 6.68 3.57
N LEU A 120 -13.48 5.40 3.29
CA LEU A 120 -14.33 4.30 3.74
C LEU A 120 -13.48 3.33 4.55
N PHE A 121 -13.91 3.04 5.77
CA PHE A 121 -13.23 2.13 6.70
C PHE A 121 -14.09 0.90 6.92
N PHE A 122 -13.49 -0.29 6.84
CA PHE A 122 -14.13 -1.56 7.14
C PHE A 122 -13.08 -2.58 7.59
N HIS A 123 -13.53 -3.71 8.10
CA HIS A 123 -12.64 -4.78 8.55
C HIS A 123 -12.56 -5.92 7.52
N ASP A 124 -11.42 -6.59 7.52
CA ASP A 124 -11.30 -7.96 7.01
C ASP A 124 -11.99 -8.96 7.97
N PRO A 125 -12.00 -10.28 7.66
CA PRO A 125 -12.67 -11.28 8.49
C PRO A 125 -12.19 -11.33 9.95
N ASP A 126 -10.93 -10.96 10.19
CA ASP A 126 -10.26 -11.04 11.48
C ASP A 126 -10.21 -9.68 12.22
N GLY A 127 -10.78 -8.62 11.66
CA GLY A 127 -10.84 -7.30 12.30
C GLY A 127 -9.67 -6.39 11.96
N PHE A 128 -8.83 -6.74 10.98
CA PHE A 128 -7.83 -5.82 10.47
C PHE A 128 -8.48 -4.72 9.64
N MET A 129 -8.13 -3.47 9.89
CA MET A 129 -8.80 -2.35 9.25
C MET A 129 -8.23 -2.03 7.87
N ILE A 130 -9.15 -1.85 6.94
CA ILE A 130 -8.91 -1.46 5.56
C ILE A 130 -9.55 -0.09 5.35
N GLU A 131 -8.78 0.81 4.77
CA GLU A 131 -9.24 2.10 4.29
C GLU A 131 -9.28 2.10 2.77
N ILE A 132 -10.35 2.65 2.20
CA ILE A 132 -10.37 3.10 0.81
C ILE A 132 -10.40 4.62 0.82
N CYS A 133 -9.38 5.25 0.23
CA CYS A 133 -9.23 6.70 0.21
C CYS A 133 -9.06 7.22 -1.23
N ASN A 134 -9.49 8.46 -1.51
CA ASN A 134 -9.07 9.23 -2.67
C ASN A 134 -8.07 10.34 -2.29
N CYS A 135 -7.11 9.96 -1.46
CA CYS A 135 -6.14 10.85 -0.82
C CYS A 135 -5.21 11.53 -1.84
N ASP A 136 -5.08 11.00 -3.05
CA ASP A 136 -4.33 11.60 -4.15
C ASP A 136 -4.90 12.94 -4.64
N ASN A 137 -6.13 13.29 -4.23
CA ASN A 137 -6.70 14.62 -4.42
C ASN A 137 -5.90 15.71 -3.68
N LEU A 138 -5.24 15.37 -2.56
CA LEU A 138 -4.44 16.32 -1.80
C LEU A 138 -2.99 16.38 -2.31
N PRO A 139 -2.38 17.57 -2.37
CA PRO A 139 -0.96 17.69 -2.68
C PRO A 139 -0.12 17.12 -1.53
N VAL A 140 0.91 16.32 -1.86
CA VAL A 140 1.90 15.87 -0.87
C VAL A 140 2.91 17.00 -0.63
N ILE A 141 2.81 17.64 0.53
CA ILE A 141 3.70 18.73 0.93
C ILE A 141 4.58 18.24 2.10
N PRO A 142 5.83 17.81 1.83
CA PRO A 142 6.82 17.56 2.86
C PRO A 142 6.96 18.71 3.87
N LEU A 143 7.00 18.39 5.15
CA LEU A 143 7.16 19.36 6.24
C LEU A 143 8.46 20.18 6.13
N ALA A 144 9.47 19.65 5.44
CA ALA A 144 10.73 20.34 5.16
C ALA A 144 10.61 21.41 4.05
N GLY A 145 9.43 21.60 3.45
CA GLY A 145 9.11 22.76 2.61
C GLY A 145 9.20 22.57 1.09
N GLU A 146 9.46 21.36 0.58
CA GLU A 146 9.53 21.09 -0.87
C GLU A 146 8.36 20.25 -1.36
N MET A 147 7.46 20.81 -2.16
CA MET A 147 6.27 20.14 -2.70
C MET A 147 6.63 18.93 -3.58
N VAL A 148 6.14 17.74 -3.23
CA VAL A 148 6.24 16.55 -4.09
C VAL A 148 4.89 16.36 -4.77
N ARG A 149 4.83 16.45 -6.10
CA ARG A 149 3.60 16.12 -6.81
C ARG A 149 3.32 14.63 -6.63
N SER A 150 2.12 14.29 -6.14
CA SER A 150 1.55 12.96 -6.29
C SER A 150 1.27 12.76 -7.78
N CYS A 151 2.26 12.30 -8.56
CA CYS A 151 1.91 11.62 -9.79
C CYS A 151 1.74 10.16 -9.41
N SER A 152 0.58 9.61 -9.74
CA SER A 152 0.26 8.18 -9.70
C SER A 152 1.23 7.27 -10.46
N ARG A 153 2.34 7.80 -11.02
CA ARG A 153 3.48 7.09 -11.62
C ARG A 153 4.78 7.92 -11.60
N VAL A 154 5.18 8.56 -10.50
CA VAL A 154 6.52 9.22 -10.47
C VAL A 154 7.63 8.17 -10.48
N ASN A 155 8.19 7.94 -11.67
CA ASN A 155 9.55 7.46 -11.83
C ASN A 155 10.44 8.51 -11.16
N LEU A 156 10.92 8.26 -9.94
CA LEU A 156 11.88 9.11 -9.24
C LEU A 156 13.26 8.98 -9.90
N ARG A 157 13.36 9.41 -11.16
CA ARG A 157 14.58 9.45 -11.97
C ARG A 157 14.60 10.72 -12.80
N MET A 158 14.46 11.90 -12.20
CA MET A 158 14.74 13.15 -12.92
C MET A 158 15.20 14.28 -12.00
N ILE A 159 16.36 14.13 -11.33
CA ILE A 159 17.26 15.26 -11.04
C ILE A 159 18.71 14.73 -11.02
N GLN A 160 19.31 14.49 -12.19
CA GLN A 160 20.76 14.60 -12.45
C GLN A 160 21.08 14.15 -13.89
N GLN A 161 20.49 14.83 -14.87
CA GLN A 161 21.07 14.85 -16.21
C GLN A 161 20.99 16.27 -16.73
N GLN A 162 22.08 17.01 -16.53
CA GLN A 162 22.60 18.01 -17.47
C GLN A 162 23.87 18.64 -16.91
N LYS A 163 25.02 18.19 -17.43
CA LYS A 163 26.02 19.03 -18.12
C LYS A 163 27.23 18.17 -18.54
N ILE A 164 27.34 17.90 -19.83
CA ILE A 164 28.61 17.64 -20.51
C ILE A 164 28.99 18.97 -21.20
N PRO A 165 30.27 19.39 -21.20
CA PRO A 165 31.01 19.34 -22.47
C PRO A 165 32.48 18.92 -22.36
N LYS A 166 32.81 17.93 -23.21
CA LYS A 166 33.95 17.71 -24.15
C LYS A 166 35.39 18.20 -23.88
N HIS A 167 36.30 17.29 -24.28
CA HIS A 167 37.74 17.33 -24.59
C HIS A 167 38.69 17.23 -23.38
N ILE A 168 39.68 16.32 -23.37
CA ILE A 168 40.85 16.28 -24.27
C ILE A 168 41.35 14.85 -24.54
N GLN A 169 41.90 14.68 -25.74
CA GLN A 169 42.53 13.51 -26.37
C GLN A 169 44.04 13.47 -26.12
N CYS A 170 44.63 12.27 -25.96
CA CYS A 170 46.01 11.90 -26.34
C CYS A 170 46.09 10.36 -26.42
N CYS A 171 46.20 9.78 -27.64
CA CYS A 171 47.43 9.24 -28.27
C CYS A 171 47.92 7.91 -27.63
N SER A 172 47.63 6.76 -28.27
CA SER A 172 48.53 5.93 -29.13
C SER A 172 49.60 5.19 -28.30
N SER A 173 49.79 3.87 -28.40
CA SER A 173 50.11 3.10 -29.61
C SER A 173 49.99 1.58 -29.39
N ASP A 174 49.86 0.86 -30.49
CA ASP A 174 49.84 -0.61 -30.64
C ASP A 174 51.09 -1.32 -30.09
N LEU A 175 50.87 -2.45 -29.39
CA LEU A 175 51.41 -3.81 -29.64
C LEU A 175 50.85 -4.79 -28.60
#